data_AF-A0A0T6DTS5-F1
#
_entry.id   AF-A0A0T6DTS5-F1
#
_cell.length_a   1.000
_cell.length_b   1.000
_cell.length_c   1.000
_cell.angle_alpha   90.00
_cell.angle_beta   90.00
_cell.angle_gamma   90.00
#
_symmetry.space_group_name_H-M   'P 1'
#
loop_
_entity.id
_entity.type
_entity.pdbx_description
1 polymer ?
#
loop_
_entity_poly.entity_id
_entity_poly.type
_entity_poly.pdbx_seq_one_letter_code
_entity_poly.pdbx_strand_id
1 'polypeptide(L)'
;MNIELAIEKRDQLKPLVDEFNKLNNIITAYDLVITHLKKANAKGLTKRDLKHKIRNFDSLSVIQSQDLLDNMIDKGIVEIRELETQSGRGRKRVAYFYIGGDK
;
A
#
# COMPACT_ATOMS: atom_id res chain seq x y z
N MET A 1 -0.79 -25.42 -38.03
CA MET A 1 0.42 -24.57 -38.12
C MET A 1 0.24 -23.12 -37.63
N ASN A 2 -0.63 -22.28 -38.22
CA ASN A 2 -0.74 -20.88 -37.76
C ASN A 2 -1.45 -20.71 -36.41
N ILE A 3 -2.43 -21.57 -36.11
CA ILE A 3 -3.17 -21.54 -34.83
C ILE A 3 -2.29 -22.03 -33.68
N GLU A 4 -1.52 -23.10 -33.87
CA GLU A 4 -0.60 -23.64 -32.86
C GLU A 4 0.49 -22.63 -32.51
N LEU A 5 1.10 -21.97 -33.51
CA LEU A 5 2.09 -20.92 -33.28
C LEU A 5 1.51 -19.72 -32.52
N ALA A 6 0.25 -19.36 -32.79
CA ALA A 6 -0.44 -18.29 -32.08
C ALA A 6 -0.75 -18.66 -30.62
N ILE A 7 -1.15 -19.91 -30.35
CA ILE A 7 -1.39 -20.43 -28.99
C ILE A 7 -0.08 -20.46 -28.20
N GLU A 8 1.00 -20.97 -28.78
CA GLU A 8 2.32 -21.04 -28.14
C GLU A 8 2.84 -19.65 -27.76
N LYS A 9 2.71 -18.66 -28.66
CA LYS A 9 3.06 -17.27 -28.36
C LYS A 9 2.18 -16.67 -27.26
N ARG A 10 0.89 -16.98 -27.22
CA ARG A 10 -0.02 -16.51 -26.16
C ARG A 10 0.41 -17.07 -24.80
N ASP A 11 0.72 -18.36 -24.74
CA ASP A 11 1.08 -19.03 -23.49
C ASP A 11 2.45 -18.57 -22.97
N GLN A 12 3.36 -18.16 -23.85
CA GLN A 12 4.60 -17.46 -23.49
C GLN A 12 4.37 -16.04 -22.94
N LEU A 13 3.38 -15.31 -23.47
CA LEU A 13 3.09 -13.93 -23.05
C LEU A 13 2.28 -13.83 -21.76
N LYS A 14 1.38 -14.80 -21.51
CA LYS A 14 0.52 -14.81 -20.33
C LYS A 14 1.26 -14.63 -18.99
N PRO A 15 2.35 -15.37 -18.68
CA PRO A 15 3.07 -15.17 -17.42
C PRO A 15 3.69 -13.77 -17.29
N LEU A 16 4.18 -13.19 -18.40
CA LEU A 16 4.75 -11.84 -18.39
C LEU A 16 3.68 -10.78 -18.09
N VAL A 17 2.48 -10.95 -18.63
CA VAL A 17 1.32 -10.08 -18.34
C VAL A 17 0.92 -10.20 -16.86
N ASP A 18 0.90 -11.41 -16.32
CA ASP A 18 0.57 -11.63 -14.91
C ASP A 18 1.61 -10.99 -13.96
N GLU A 19 2.90 -11.08 -14.29
CA GLU A 19 3.97 -10.40 -13.54
C GLU A 19 3.88 -8.88 -13.66
N PHE A 20 3.61 -8.35 -14.85
CA PHE A 20 3.39 -6.93 -15.07
C PHE A 20 2.22 -6.41 -14.22
N ASN A 21 1.10 -7.13 -14.21
CA ASN A 21 -0.06 -6.77 -13.40
C ASN A 21 0.26 -6.78 -11.90
N LYS A 22 1.05 -7.75 -11.41
CA LYS A 22 1.52 -7.77 -10.01
C LYS A 22 2.34 -6.53 -9.67
N LEU A 23 3.30 -6.15 -10.53
CA LEU A 23 4.12 -4.96 -10.34
C LEU A 23 3.29 -3.68 -10.36
N ASN A 24 2.38 -3.57 -11.34
CA ASN A 24 1.49 -2.41 -11.46
C ASN A 24 0.60 -2.22 -10.23
N ASN A 25 0.06 -3.32 -9.67
CA ASN A 25 -0.75 -3.27 -8.46
C ASN A 25 0.05 -2.79 -7.24
N ILE A 26 1.31 -3.21 -7.11
CA ILE A 26 2.21 -2.73 -6.04
C ILE A 26 2.43 -1.23 -6.18
N ILE A 27 2.83 -0.76 -7.36
CA ILE A 27 3.09 0.67 -7.62
C ILE A 27 1.85 1.50 -7.31
N THR A 28 0.69 1.06 -7.80
CA THR A 28 -0.56 1.81 -7.60
C THR A 28 -0.97 1.89 -6.13
N ALA A 29 -0.70 0.84 -5.36
CA ALA A 29 -0.95 0.86 -3.92
C ALA A 29 -0.01 1.82 -3.17
N TYR A 30 1.26 1.93 -3.58
CA TYR A 30 2.19 2.94 -3.04
C TYR A 30 1.67 4.36 -3.32
N ASP A 31 1.26 4.63 -4.56
CA ASP A 31 0.70 5.93 -4.96
C ASP A 31 -0.56 6.29 -4.17
N LEU A 32 -1.42 5.31 -3.90
CA LEU A 32 -2.63 5.51 -3.11
C LEU A 32 -2.31 5.91 -1.66
N VAL A 33 -1.35 5.22 -1.04
CA VAL A 33 -0.89 5.53 0.33
C VAL A 33 -0.33 6.95 0.37
N ILE A 34 0.59 7.29 -0.54
CA ILE A 34 1.18 8.62 -0.62
C ILE A 34 0.09 9.68 -0.85
N THR A 35 -0.84 9.45 -1.78
CA THR A 35 -1.95 10.37 -2.06
C THR A 35 -2.79 10.63 -0.81
N HIS A 36 -3.10 9.59 -0.04
CA HIS A 36 -3.90 9.73 1.17
C HIS A 36 -3.15 10.40 2.31
N LEU A 37 -1.86 10.12 2.47
CA LEU A 37 -1.02 10.81 3.45
C LEU A 37 -0.86 12.29 3.09
N LYS A 38 -0.61 12.62 1.81
CA LYS A 38 -0.59 14.02 1.34
C LYS A 38 -1.91 14.74 1.64
N LYS A 39 -3.05 14.10 1.39
CA LYS A 39 -4.37 14.68 1.73
C LYS A 39 -4.58 14.88 3.23
N ALA A 40 -3.97 14.05 4.07
CA ALA A 40 -4.09 14.15 5.53
C ALA A 40 -3.20 15.24 6.14
N ASN A 41 -2.20 15.73 5.39
CA ASN A 41 -1.25 16.76 5.82
C ASN A 41 -0.68 16.45 7.24
N ALA A 42 -0.58 17.46 8.10
CA ALA A 42 -0.01 17.37 9.44
C ALA A 42 -0.76 16.47 10.43
N LYS A 43 -1.98 16.00 10.13
CA LYS A 43 -2.72 15.11 11.04
C LYS A 43 -2.24 13.65 10.96
N GLY A 44 -1.55 13.29 9.88
CA GLY A 44 -1.20 11.90 9.59
C GLY A 44 -2.44 11.01 9.43
N LEU A 45 -2.21 9.72 9.20
CA LEU A 45 -3.29 8.71 9.20
C LEU A 45 -2.93 7.56 10.13
N THR A 46 -3.92 6.99 10.81
CA THR A 46 -3.65 5.79 11.60
C THR A 46 -3.48 4.57 10.69
N LYS A 47 -2.84 3.52 11.21
CA LYS A 47 -2.73 2.22 10.52
C LYS A 47 -4.09 1.70 10.04
N ARG A 48 -5.14 1.91 10.84
CA ARG A 48 -6.51 1.48 10.52
C ARG A 48 -7.05 2.26 9.33
N ASP A 49 -6.87 3.58 9.31
CA ASP A 49 -7.37 4.43 8.23
C ASP A 49 -6.67 4.12 6.91
N LEU A 50 -5.35 3.94 6.95
CA LEU A 50 -4.58 3.51 5.78
C LEU A 50 -5.04 2.15 5.26
N LYS A 51 -5.18 1.16 6.15
CA LYS A 51 -5.70 -0.16 5.75
C LYS A 51 -7.09 -0.07 5.13
N HIS A 52 -8.00 0.71 5.70
CA HIS A 52 -9.34 0.88 5.14
C HIS A 52 -9.30 1.54 3.75
N LYS A 53 -8.42 2.52 3.55
CA LYS A 53 -8.29 3.22 2.27
C LYS A 53 -7.67 2.35 1.19
N ILE A 54 -6.63 1.58 1.52
CA ILE A 54 -5.95 0.65 0.60
C ILE A 54 -6.85 -0.54 0.24
N ARG A 55 -7.65 -1.05 1.20
CA ARG A 55 -8.54 -2.21 0.97
C ARG A 55 -9.58 -1.99 -0.14
N ASN A 56 -9.97 -0.74 -0.39
CA ASN A 56 -10.91 -0.38 -1.45
C ASN A 56 -10.25 -0.30 -2.84
N PHE A 57 -8.92 -0.31 -2.92
CA PHE A 57 -8.17 -0.36 -4.16
C PHE A 57 -7.90 -1.82 -4.53
N ASP A 58 -8.98 -2.44 -5.01
CA ASP A 58 -9.08 -3.70 -5.74
C ASP A 58 -7.97 -4.75 -5.49
N SER A 59 -8.27 -5.73 -4.64
CA SER A 59 -7.61 -7.05 -4.53
C SER A 59 -6.34 -7.21 -3.67
N LEU A 60 -5.87 -6.21 -2.92
CA LEU A 60 -4.83 -6.48 -1.90
C LEU A 60 -5.42 -7.22 -0.70
N SER A 61 -4.85 -8.40 -0.39
CA SER A 61 -5.18 -9.13 0.82
C SER A 61 -4.75 -8.35 2.08
N VAL A 62 -5.29 -8.73 3.24
CA VAL A 62 -4.91 -8.13 4.54
C VAL A 62 -3.40 -8.24 4.77
N ILE A 63 -2.79 -9.35 4.35
CA ILE A 63 -1.36 -9.63 4.47
C ILE A 63 -0.59 -8.69 3.54
N GLN A 64 -0.96 -8.62 2.26
CA GLN A 64 -0.27 -7.76 1.30
C GLN A 64 -0.34 -6.27 1.67
N SER A 65 -1.47 -5.83 2.24
CA SER A 65 -1.61 -4.46 2.75
C SER A 65 -0.71 -4.17 3.95
N GLN A 66 -0.45 -5.20 4.78
CA GLN A 66 0.47 -5.09 5.91
C GLN A 66 1.92 -5.04 5.42
N ASP A 67 2.31 -6.00 4.58
CA ASP A 67 3.66 -6.10 4.03
C ASP A 67 4.04 -4.85 3.23
N LEU A 68 3.09 -4.28 2.50
CA LEU A 68 3.28 -3.03 1.76
C LEU A 68 3.61 -1.86 2.71
N LEU A 69 2.82 -1.69 3.78
CA LEU A 69 3.07 -0.63 4.75
C LEU A 69 4.41 -0.81 5.46
N ASP A 70 4.74 -2.05 5.85
CA ASP A 70 6.00 -2.35 6.52
C ASP A 70 7.19 -2.09 5.59
N ASN A 71 7.11 -2.49 4.31
CA ASN A 71 8.13 -2.14 3.30
C ASN A 71 8.27 -0.63 3.10
N MET A 72 7.17 0.12 3.12
CA MET A 72 7.22 1.58 3.00
C MET A 72 7.89 2.25 4.20
N ILE A 73 7.73 1.68 5.39
CA ILE A 73 8.43 2.12 6.61
C ILE A 73 9.92 1.79 6.52
N ASP A 74 10.25 0.55 6.16
CA ASP A 74 11.64 0.08 6.06
C ASP A 74 12.43 0.87 5.02
N LYS A 75 11.78 1.29 3.92
CA LYS A 75 12.37 2.14 2.89
C LYS A 75 12.37 3.63 3.22
N GLY A 76 11.84 4.03 4.37
CA GLY A 76 11.77 5.44 4.80
C GLY A 76 10.81 6.29 3.97
N ILE A 77 9.92 5.69 3.18
CA ILE A 77 8.88 6.41 2.41
C ILE A 77 7.81 6.94 3.36
N VAL A 78 7.55 6.19 4.43
CA VAL A 78 6.55 6.53 5.46
C VAL A 78 7.19 6.47 6.84
N GLU A 79 7.00 7.51 7.64
CA GLU A 79 7.43 7.57 9.03
C GLU A 79 6.26 7.29 9.98
N ILE A 80 6.56 6.68 11.14
CA ILE A 80 5.59 6.43 12.21
C ILE A 80 5.87 7.38 13.37
N ARG A 81 4.85 8.09 13.86
CA ARG A 81 4.90 8.79 15.15
C ARG A 81 3.81 8.27 16.07
N GLU A 82 4.21 7.86 17.26
CA GLU A 82 3.27 7.51 18.32
C GLU A 82 2.83 8.75 19.08
N LEU A 83 1.53 8.94 19.19
CA LEU A 83 0.93 9.99 20.01
C LEU A 83 0.17 9.34 21.16
N GLU A 84 0.41 9.81 22.39
CA GLU A 84 -0.46 9.48 23.51
C GLU A 84 -1.77 10.25 23.36
N THR A 85 -2.85 9.50 23.20
CA THR A 85 -4.21 10.02 23.19
C THR A 85 -4.88 9.69 24.51
N GLN A 86 -5.52 10.68 25.12
CA GLN A 86 -6.32 10.48 26.32
C GLN A 86 -7.75 10.15 25.88
N SER A 87 -8.16 8.89 26.06
CA SER A 87 -9.53 8.48 25.84
C SER A 87 -10.30 8.47 27.16
N GLY A 88 -11.63 8.52 27.13
CA GLY A 88 -12.47 8.38 28.33
C GLY A 88 -12.29 7.05 29.09
N ARG A 89 -11.52 6.09 28.54
CA ARG A 89 -11.16 4.81 29.18
C ARG A 89 -9.68 4.72 29.60
N GLY A 90 -8.92 5.81 29.50
CA GLY A 90 -7.50 5.87 29.89
C GLY A 90 -6.57 6.37 28.77
N ARG A 91 -5.26 6.39 29.07
CA ARG A 91 -4.20 6.77 28.12
C ARG A 91 -3.97 5.63 27.12
N LYS A 92 -3.99 5.96 25.83
CA LYS A 92 -3.74 5.01 24.73
C LYS A 92 -2.74 5.61 23.76
N ARG A 93 -1.66 4.89 23.46
CA ARG A 93 -0.74 5.23 22.38
C ARG A 93 -1.36 4.86 21.03
N VAL A 94 -1.36 5.80 20.09
CA VAL A 94 -1.86 5.62 18.73
C VAL A 94 -0.77 6.00 17.75
N ALA A 95 -0.43 5.09 16.84
CA ALA A 95 0.56 5.30 15.80
C ALA A 95 -0.09 5.99 14.58
N TYR A 96 0.49 7.13 14.19
CA TYR A 96 0.15 7.89 13.00
C TYR A 96 1.29 7.81 11.99
N PHE A 97 0.91 7.71 10.72
CA PHE A 97 1.80 7.55 9.58
C PHE A 97 1.89 8.87 8.82
N TYR A 98 3.09 9.22 8.35
CA TYR A 98 3.45 10.45 7.66
C TYR A 98 4.36 10.14 6.48
N ILE A 99 4.47 11.02 5.48
CA ILE A 99 5.45 10.85 4.40
C ILE A 99 6.84 11.18 4.95
N GLY A 100 7.81 10.30 4.69
CA GLY A 100 9.20 10.52 5.09
C GLY A 100 9.83 11.70 4.35
N GLY A 101 10.62 12.50 5.06
CA GLY A 101 11.28 13.68 4.50
C GLY A 101 10.44 14.96 4.48
N ASP A 102 9.23 14.97 5.03
CA ASP A 102 8.39 16.17 5.21
C ASP A 102 8.84 16.97 6.47
N LYS A 103 10.13 17.35 6.49
CA LYS A 103 10.76 18.26 7.46
C LYS A 103 11.12 19.58 6.78
#